data_AF-A0A7C5XBN7-F1
#
_entry.id   AF-A0A7C5XBN7-F1
#
_cell.length_a   1.000
_cell.length_b   1.000
_cell.length_c   1.000
_cell.angle_alpha   90.00
_cell.angle_beta   90.00
_cell.angle_gamma   90.00
#
_symmetry.space_group_name_H-M   'P 1'
#
loop_
_entity.id
_entity.type
_entity.pdbx_description
1 polymer ?
#
loop_
_entity_poly.entity_id
_entity_poly.type
_entity_poly.pdbx_seq_one_letter_code
_entity_poly.pdbx_strand_id
1 'polypeptide(L)'
;MKYRLVRAYDLAKNAPFVTSTIYYALKKLEDDGIAMRRGEYYTPTFLAVLEYYRLKGCDSYLANTVAAMVEPRLMKHVSQEELCAALHKLVAAGAKARTPAAAVMEYFKGKLDVKGLLSADSEFKKFVAAVLAGAGAEVDGDHLGVLTGGVFVGFCRKCGLVAAPCRDIKL
;
A
#
# COMPACT_ATOMS: atom_id res chain seq x y z
N MET A 1 1.37 18.56 1.14
CA MET A 1 1.69 17.35 0.34
C MET A 1 1.00 17.46 -1.02
N LYS A 2 1.75 17.83 -2.08
CA LYS A 2 1.21 18.20 -3.42
C LYS A 2 1.34 17.11 -4.50
N TYR A 3 1.89 15.94 -4.19
CA TYR A 3 2.29 14.93 -5.20
C TYR A 3 1.31 13.76 -5.39
N ARG A 4 0.08 13.87 -4.90
CA ARG A 4 -0.87 12.73 -4.91
C ARG A 4 -1.77 12.69 -6.13
N LEU A 5 -2.02 13.83 -6.75
CA LEU A 5 -2.92 14.04 -7.88
C LEU A 5 -2.27 15.06 -8.78
N VAL A 6 -2.06 14.74 -10.05
CA VAL A 6 -1.48 15.69 -11.01
C VAL A 6 -2.33 15.73 -12.27
N ARG A 7 -2.61 16.93 -12.77
CA ARG A 7 -3.29 17.08 -14.07
C ARG A 7 -2.29 16.83 -15.19
N ALA A 8 -2.74 16.19 -16.26
CA ALA A 8 -1.92 15.98 -17.46
C ALA A 8 -1.35 17.30 -18.00
N TYR A 9 -2.15 18.38 -17.94
CA TYR A 9 -1.73 19.72 -18.32
C TYR A 9 -0.56 20.25 -17.47
N ASP A 10 -0.61 20.06 -16.15
CA ASP A 10 0.45 20.54 -15.26
C ASP A 10 1.76 19.76 -15.49
N LEU A 11 1.67 18.45 -15.78
CA LEU A 11 2.83 17.65 -16.20
C LEU A 11 3.39 18.14 -17.52
N ALA A 12 2.52 18.36 -18.52
CA ALA A 12 2.93 18.81 -19.85
C ALA A 12 3.61 20.17 -19.83
N LYS A 13 3.12 21.11 -19.02
CA LYS A 13 3.71 22.45 -18.90
C LYS A 13 5.13 22.45 -18.34
N ASN A 14 5.46 21.50 -17.46
CA ASN A 14 6.74 21.44 -16.77
C ASN A 14 7.72 20.41 -17.38
N ALA A 15 7.28 19.63 -18.36
CA ALA A 15 8.09 18.61 -19.00
C ALA A 15 8.81 19.17 -20.24
N PRO A 16 10.04 18.72 -20.54
CA PRO A 16 10.77 19.10 -21.76
C PRO A 16 10.23 18.37 -23.02
N PHE A 17 8.96 17.95 -23.00
CA PHE A 17 8.33 17.16 -24.06
C PHE A 17 7.08 17.87 -24.58
N VAL A 18 6.73 17.62 -25.84
CA VAL A 18 5.48 18.14 -26.41
C VAL A 18 4.27 17.60 -25.65
N THR A 19 3.23 18.42 -25.51
CA THR A 19 2.01 18.10 -24.76
C THR A 19 1.42 16.75 -25.19
N SER A 20 1.32 16.49 -26.49
CA SER A 20 0.78 15.22 -27.02
C SER A 20 1.54 13.99 -26.52
N THR A 21 2.87 14.07 -26.43
CA THR A 21 3.72 12.99 -25.89
C THR A 21 3.40 12.71 -24.43
N ILE A 22 3.17 13.73 -23.61
CA ILE A 22 2.82 13.57 -22.20
C ILE A 22 1.46 12.90 -22.04
N TYR A 23 0.46 13.33 -22.81
CA TYR A 23 -0.86 12.71 -22.79
C TYR A 23 -0.83 11.25 -23.25
N TYR A 24 -0.07 10.96 -24.30
CA TYR A 24 0.15 9.59 -24.78
C TYR A 24 0.84 8.72 -23.71
N ALA A 25 1.91 9.23 -23.08
CA ALA A 25 2.62 8.51 -22.03
C ALA A 25 1.73 8.23 -20.81
N LEU A 26 0.94 9.21 -20.37
CA LEU A 26 -0.01 9.03 -19.26
C LEU A 26 -1.09 8.00 -19.60
N LYS A 27 -1.59 8.01 -20.84
CA LYS A 27 -2.56 7.00 -21.30
C LYS A 27 -1.94 5.60 -21.31
N LYS A 28 -0.70 5.48 -21.77
CA LYS A 28 0.02 4.20 -21.73
C LYS A 28 0.22 3.70 -20.29
N LEU A 29 0.63 4.57 -19.36
CA LEU A 29 0.79 4.23 -17.95
C LEU A 29 -0.54 3.81 -17.29
N GLU A 30 -1.65 4.41 -17.73
CA GLU A 30 -3.00 4.03 -17.32
C GLU A 30 -3.37 2.62 -17.85
N ASP A 31 -3.11 2.37 -19.13
CA ASP A 31 -3.39 1.07 -19.77
C ASP A 31 -2.53 -0.06 -19.14
N ASP A 32 -1.27 0.24 -18.80
CA ASP A 32 -0.35 -0.65 -18.08
C ASP A 32 -0.72 -0.81 -16.59
N GLY A 33 -1.68 -0.01 -16.08
CA GLY A 33 -2.12 -0.05 -14.68
C GLY A 33 -1.18 0.57 -13.67
N ILE A 34 -0.16 1.29 -14.12
CA ILE A 34 0.82 2.02 -13.31
C ILE A 34 0.20 3.33 -12.81
N ALA A 35 -0.65 3.96 -13.61
CA ALA A 35 -1.41 5.13 -13.21
C ALA A 35 -2.92 4.83 -13.19
N MET A 36 -3.66 5.59 -12.39
CA MET A 36 -5.12 5.61 -12.41
C MET A 36 -5.58 7.03 -12.69
N ARG A 37 -6.51 7.17 -13.63
CA ARG A 37 -7.14 8.44 -13.95
C ARG A 37 -8.41 8.64 -13.11
N ARG A 38 -8.55 9.82 -12.50
CA ARG A 38 -9.75 10.29 -11.79
C ARG A 38 -10.14 11.66 -12.32
N GLY A 39 -11.05 11.68 -13.30
CA GLY A 39 -11.39 12.90 -14.04
C GLY A 39 -10.18 13.41 -14.84
N GLU A 40 -9.69 14.59 -14.49
CA GLU A 40 -8.51 15.21 -15.12
C GLU A 40 -7.18 14.87 -14.42
N TYR A 41 -7.24 14.18 -13.29
CA TYR A 41 -6.08 13.90 -12.45
C TYR A 41 -5.59 12.48 -12.65
N TYR A 42 -4.26 12.31 -12.57
CA TYR A 42 -3.58 11.04 -12.52
C TYR A 42 -2.98 10.81 -11.14
N THR A 43 -3.13 9.58 -10.64
CA THR A 43 -2.52 9.11 -9.39
C THR A 43 -1.72 7.84 -9.67
N PRO A 44 -0.53 7.66 -9.07
CA PRO A 44 0.17 6.39 -9.14
C PRO A 44 -0.66 5.28 -8.47
N THR A 45 -0.62 4.07 -9.01
CA THR A 45 -1.12 2.88 -8.33
C THR A 45 -0.03 2.29 -7.42
N PHE A 46 -0.38 1.28 -6.63
CA PHE A 46 0.64 0.54 -5.88
C PHE A 46 1.60 -0.24 -6.79
N LEU A 47 1.19 -0.55 -8.03
CA LEU A 47 2.11 -1.13 -9.01
C LEU A 47 3.23 -0.15 -9.34
N ALA A 48 2.93 1.15 -9.49
CA ALA A 48 3.96 2.18 -9.67
C ALA A 48 4.92 2.28 -8.48
N VAL A 49 4.44 2.07 -7.25
CA VAL A 49 5.28 2.03 -6.05
C VAL A 49 6.27 0.86 -6.13
N LEU A 50 5.79 -0.33 -6.49
CA LEU A 50 6.64 -1.52 -6.61
C LEU A 50 7.66 -1.36 -7.75
N GLU A 51 7.26 -0.81 -8.89
CA GLU A 51 8.18 -0.49 -9.99
C GLU A 51 9.21 0.58 -9.61
N TYR A 52 8.78 1.65 -8.92
CA TYR A 52 9.70 2.66 -8.42
C TYR A 52 10.73 2.05 -7.46
N TYR A 53 10.29 1.19 -6.53
CA TYR A 53 11.19 0.49 -5.62
C TYR A 53 12.23 -0.34 -6.38
N ARG A 54 11.82 -1.09 -7.42
CA ARG A 54 12.75 -1.88 -8.25
C ARG A 54 13.81 -1.01 -8.93
N LEU A 55 13.42 0.18 -9.38
CA LEU A 55 14.29 1.07 -10.15
C LEU A 55 15.19 1.97 -9.29
N LYS A 56 14.70 2.41 -8.13
CA LYS A 56 15.31 3.48 -7.33
C LYS A 56 15.51 3.11 -5.86
N GLY A 57 15.04 1.96 -5.43
CA GLY A 57 15.04 1.55 -4.03
C GLY A 57 13.98 2.31 -3.20
N CYS A 58 14.18 2.34 -1.89
CA CYS A 58 13.26 2.95 -0.95
C CYS A 58 13.82 4.26 -0.40
N ASP A 59 13.20 5.37 -0.78
CA ASP A 59 13.50 6.70 -0.29
C ASP A 59 12.31 7.29 0.49
N SER A 60 12.50 8.47 1.06
CA SER A 60 11.45 9.17 1.81
C SER A 60 10.26 9.55 0.92
N TYR A 61 10.47 9.74 -0.38
CA TYR A 61 9.39 10.05 -1.32
C TYR A 61 8.47 8.84 -1.50
N LEU A 62 9.03 7.66 -1.72
CA LEU A 62 8.31 6.40 -1.83
C LEU A 62 7.58 6.08 -0.52
N ALA A 63 8.25 6.24 0.61
CA ALA A 63 7.67 5.99 1.93
C ALA A 63 6.42 6.87 2.18
N ASN A 64 6.54 8.16 1.89
CA ASN A 64 5.44 9.12 1.97
C ASN A 64 4.29 8.81 1.01
N THR A 65 4.62 8.25 -0.17
CA THR A 65 3.64 7.82 -1.17
C THR A 65 2.86 6.60 -0.68
N VAL A 66 3.51 5.60 -0.10
CA VAL A 66 2.80 4.44 0.49
C VAL A 66 1.96 4.86 1.69
N ALA A 67 2.49 5.74 2.55
CA ALA A 67 1.75 6.27 3.68
C ALA A 67 0.44 6.95 3.27
N ALA A 68 0.44 7.60 2.10
CA ALA A 68 -0.76 8.18 1.49
C ALA A 68 -1.78 7.16 0.98
N MET A 69 -1.30 6.03 0.46
CA MET A 69 -2.14 5.00 -0.18
C MET A 69 -2.79 4.05 0.81
N VAL A 70 -2.12 3.77 1.94
CA VAL A 70 -2.67 2.91 3.01
C VAL A 70 -3.60 3.75 3.87
N GLU A 71 -3.04 4.45 4.86
CA GLU A 71 -3.71 5.49 5.63
C GLU A 71 -2.64 6.19 6.49
N PRO A 72 -2.46 7.52 6.39
CA PRO A 72 -1.39 8.21 7.12
C PRO A 72 -1.44 8.01 8.63
N ARG A 73 -2.65 7.87 9.21
CA ARG A 73 -2.85 7.65 10.64
C ARG A 73 -2.38 6.27 11.11
N LEU A 74 -2.47 5.25 10.26
CA LEU A 74 -1.99 3.90 10.56
C LEU A 74 -0.47 3.83 10.34
N MET A 75 -0.01 4.44 9.26
CA MET A 75 1.40 4.40 8.84
C MET A 75 2.34 5.19 9.75
N LYS A 76 1.83 6.02 10.67
CA LYS A 76 2.65 6.62 11.75
C LYS A 76 3.26 5.57 12.70
N HIS A 77 2.72 4.36 12.72
CA HIS A 77 3.18 3.23 13.54
C HIS A 77 4.18 2.33 12.81
N VAL A 78 4.53 2.67 11.56
CA VAL A 78 5.48 1.91 10.73
C VAL A 78 6.64 2.84 10.40
N SER A 79 7.85 2.48 10.80
CA SER A 79 9.05 3.26 10.47
C SER A 79 9.34 3.18 8.97
N GLN A 80 10.14 4.13 8.45
CA GLN A 80 10.57 4.05 7.05
C GLN A 80 11.35 2.75 6.78
N GLU A 81 12.21 2.31 7.69
CA GLU A 81 12.98 1.06 7.55
C GLU A 81 12.06 -0.17 7.49
N GLU A 82 11.07 -0.23 8.39
CA GLU A 82 10.07 -1.32 8.42
C GLU A 82 9.27 -1.36 7.10
N LEU A 83 8.87 -0.20 6.58
CA LEU A 83 8.18 -0.08 5.30
C LEU A 83 9.07 -0.51 4.14
N CYS A 84 10.34 -0.08 4.11
CA CYS A 84 11.28 -0.45 3.06
C CYS A 84 11.54 -1.96 3.04
N ALA A 85 11.66 -2.60 4.22
CA ALA A 85 11.77 -4.04 4.35
C ALA A 85 10.51 -4.76 3.85
N ALA A 86 9.32 -4.24 4.16
CA ALA A 86 8.08 -4.80 3.66
C ALA A 86 7.96 -4.71 2.12
N LEU A 87 8.30 -3.56 1.54
CA LEU A 87 8.32 -3.39 0.08
C LEU A 87 9.33 -4.33 -0.60
N HIS A 88 10.50 -4.52 0.02
CA HIS A 88 11.48 -5.50 -0.46
C HIS A 88 10.87 -6.90 -0.57
N LYS A 89 10.16 -7.35 0.47
CA LYS A 89 9.51 -8.67 0.48
C LYS A 89 8.43 -8.82 -0.58
N LEU A 90 7.59 -7.80 -0.76
CA LEU A 90 6.57 -7.82 -1.81
C LEU A 90 7.19 -7.90 -3.20
N VAL A 91 8.25 -7.11 -3.45
CA VAL A 91 8.96 -7.11 -4.73
C VAL A 91 9.67 -8.44 -4.97
N ALA A 92 10.36 -8.98 -3.97
CA ALA A 92 11.04 -10.28 -4.04
C ALA A 92 10.08 -11.44 -4.26
N ALA A 93 8.85 -11.36 -3.72
CA ALA A 93 7.78 -12.32 -3.99
C ALA A 93 7.13 -12.15 -5.38
N GLY A 94 7.53 -11.13 -6.15
CA GLY A 94 7.03 -10.89 -7.50
C GLY A 94 5.66 -10.21 -7.56
N ALA A 95 5.25 -9.50 -6.51
CA ALA A 95 3.96 -8.80 -6.48
C ALA A 95 3.85 -7.77 -7.63
N LYS A 96 2.67 -7.71 -8.26
CA LYS A 96 2.30 -6.82 -9.37
C LYS A 96 0.89 -6.22 -9.19
N ALA A 97 0.52 -5.94 -7.94
CA ALA A 97 -0.82 -5.45 -7.64
C ALA A 97 -0.96 -3.93 -7.73
N ARG A 98 -2.15 -3.46 -8.13
CA ARG A 98 -2.49 -2.03 -8.21
C ARG A 98 -2.84 -1.38 -6.86
N THR A 99 -3.07 -2.17 -5.81
CA THR A 99 -3.39 -1.68 -4.46
C THR A 99 -2.50 -2.35 -3.42
N PRO A 100 -2.25 -1.71 -2.24
CA PRO A 100 -1.46 -2.33 -1.18
C PRO A 100 -2.08 -3.65 -0.70
N ALA A 101 -3.40 -3.70 -0.50
CA ALA A 101 -4.11 -4.88 -0.04
C ALA A 101 -4.00 -6.05 -1.04
N ALA A 102 -4.15 -5.79 -2.34
CA ALA A 102 -3.97 -6.82 -3.35
C ALA A 102 -2.52 -7.33 -3.40
N ALA A 103 -1.51 -6.47 -3.19
CA ALA A 103 -0.11 -6.91 -3.14
C ALA A 103 0.17 -7.83 -1.94
N VAL A 104 -0.42 -7.52 -0.78
CA VAL A 104 -0.38 -8.41 0.39
C VAL A 104 -1.05 -9.74 0.07
N MET A 105 -2.20 -9.74 -0.59
CA MET A 105 -2.88 -10.98 -0.97
C MET A 105 -2.07 -11.79 -1.99
N GLU A 106 -1.43 -11.15 -2.97
CA GLU A 106 -0.52 -11.80 -3.93
C GLU A 106 0.67 -12.45 -3.24
N TYR A 107 1.27 -11.78 -2.25
CA TYR A 107 2.35 -12.35 -1.43
C TYR A 107 1.92 -13.67 -0.77
N PHE A 108 0.67 -13.76 -0.32
CA PHE A 108 0.07 -14.97 0.24
C PHE A 108 -0.67 -15.84 -0.80
N LYS A 109 -0.35 -15.72 -2.10
CA LYS A 109 -0.92 -16.55 -3.18
C LYS A 109 -2.46 -16.49 -3.28
N GLY A 110 -3.03 -15.33 -3.01
CA GLY A 110 -4.45 -15.03 -3.18
C GLY A 110 -5.34 -15.32 -1.97
N LYS A 111 -4.80 -15.92 -0.89
CA LYS A 111 -5.53 -16.12 0.37
C LYS A 111 -4.60 -15.83 1.53
N LEU A 112 -5.03 -14.98 2.48
CA LEU A 112 -4.22 -14.66 3.65
C LEU A 112 -3.87 -15.94 4.43
N ASP A 113 -2.62 -16.38 4.32
CA ASP A 113 -2.09 -17.52 5.07
C ASP A 113 -1.73 -17.06 6.48
N VAL A 114 -2.63 -17.34 7.42
CA VAL A 114 -2.49 -16.97 8.82
C VAL A 114 -1.22 -17.58 9.43
N LYS A 115 -0.85 -18.81 9.06
CA LYS A 115 0.38 -19.43 9.59
C LYS A 115 1.62 -18.71 9.07
N GLY A 116 1.69 -18.50 7.77
CA GLY A 116 2.76 -17.72 7.13
C GLY A 116 2.88 -16.31 7.70
N LEU A 117 1.75 -15.63 7.93
CA LEU A 117 1.71 -14.30 8.54
C LEU A 117 2.24 -14.30 9.97
N LEU A 118 1.82 -15.24 10.81
CA LEU A 118 2.28 -15.31 12.21
C LEU A 118 3.80 -15.60 12.29
N SER A 119 4.31 -16.42 11.38
CA SER A 119 5.73 -16.75 11.23
C SER A 119 6.56 -15.65 10.55
N ALA A 120 5.94 -14.64 9.97
CA ALA A 120 6.66 -13.51 9.40
C ALA A 120 7.34 -12.67 10.49
N ASP A 121 8.35 -11.92 10.06
CA ASP A 121 9.00 -10.88 10.85
C ASP A 121 8.01 -9.79 11.31
N SER A 122 8.38 -9.12 12.39
CA SER A 122 7.51 -8.17 13.08
C SER A 122 7.14 -6.97 12.21
N GLU A 123 8.10 -6.54 11.39
CA GLU A 123 8.04 -5.40 10.49
C GLU A 123 7.02 -5.64 9.38
N PHE A 124 7.08 -6.83 8.74
CA PHE A 124 6.12 -7.21 7.72
C PHE A 124 4.72 -7.41 8.30
N LYS A 125 4.61 -8.01 9.50
CA LYS A 125 3.32 -8.14 10.21
C LYS A 125 2.67 -6.79 10.46
N LYS A 126 3.43 -5.80 10.94
CA LYS A 126 2.91 -4.43 11.15
C LYS A 126 2.45 -3.81 9.84
N PHE A 127 3.22 -3.94 8.76
CA PHE A 127 2.82 -3.44 7.45
C PHE A 127 1.54 -4.10 6.95
N VAL A 128 1.44 -5.43 7.02
CA VAL A 128 0.23 -6.18 6.64
C VAL A 128 -0.97 -5.73 7.48
N ALA A 129 -0.79 -5.57 8.79
CA ALA A 129 -1.82 -5.05 9.68
C ALA A 129 -2.27 -3.63 9.29
N ALA A 130 -1.34 -2.73 8.94
CA ALA A 130 -1.69 -1.38 8.47
C ALA A 130 -2.50 -1.42 7.17
N VAL A 131 -2.06 -2.25 6.22
CA VAL A 131 -2.74 -2.42 4.92
C VAL A 131 -4.15 -2.97 5.10
N LEU A 132 -4.31 -4.02 5.91
CA LEU A 132 -5.63 -4.63 6.13
C LEU A 132 -6.52 -3.79 7.02
N ALA A 133 -5.99 -2.97 7.91
CA ALA A 133 -6.77 -1.97 8.63
C ALA A 133 -7.27 -0.86 7.70
N GLY A 134 -6.41 -0.33 6.81
CA GLY A 134 -6.82 0.72 5.86
C GLY A 134 -7.78 0.25 4.76
N ALA A 135 -7.74 -1.04 4.40
CA ALA A 135 -8.64 -1.64 3.41
C ALA A 135 -9.87 -2.34 4.03
N GLY A 136 -9.78 -2.72 5.29
CA GLY A 136 -10.80 -3.46 6.02
C GLY A 136 -11.91 -2.58 6.56
N ALA A 137 -12.78 -3.20 7.36
CA ALA A 137 -13.88 -2.51 8.02
C ALA A 137 -13.63 -2.42 9.53
N GLU A 138 -14.40 -1.56 10.18
CA GLU A 138 -14.52 -1.58 11.63
C GLU A 138 -15.12 -2.92 12.05
N VAL A 139 -14.40 -3.67 12.89
CA VAL A 139 -14.87 -4.94 13.47
C VAL A 139 -15.71 -4.63 14.70
N ASP A 140 -15.23 -3.70 15.52
CA ASP A 140 -15.95 -3.08 16.63
C ASP A 140 -15.33 -1.69 16.91
N GLY A 141 -15.83 -0.98 17.93
CA GLY A 141 -15.39 0.37 18.26
C GLY A 141 -13.89 0.55 18.57
N ASP A 142 -13.13 -0.52 18.80
CA ASP A 142 -11.71 -0.49 19.13
C ASP A 142 -10.81 -1.20 18.08
N HIS A 143 -11.40 -1.88 17.09
CA HIS A 143 -10.69 -2.73 16.12
C HIS A 143 -11.05 -2.39 14.67
N LEU A 144 -10.04 -2.06 13.88
CA LEU A 144 -10.15 -1.82 12.44
C LEU A 144 -9.29 -2.84 11.68
N GLY A 145 -9.89 -3.64 10.79
CA GLY A 145 -9.14 -4.60 9.99
C GLY A 145 -9.93 -5.84 9.61
N VAL A 146 -9.29 -7.00 9.68
CA VAL A 146 -9.88 -8.28 9.25
C VAL A 146 -9.67 -9.34 10.31
N LEU A 147 -10.72 -10.11 10.58
CA LEU A 147 -10.66 -11.32 11.40
C LEU A 147 -10.68 -12.55 10.48
N THR A 148 -9.65 -13.38 10.55
CA THR A 148 -9.56 -14.61 9.74
C THR A 148 -8.82 -15.72 10.47
N GLY A 149 -9.38 -16.93 10.44
CA GLY A 149 -8.78 -18.09 11.10
C GLY A 149 -8.54 -17.92 12.60
N GLY A 150 -9.38 -17.14 13.29
CA GLY A 150 -9.21 -16.83 14.73
C GLY A 150 -8.12 -15.81 15.04
N VAL A 151 -7.52 -15.19 14.02
CA VAL A 151 -6.48 -14.16 14.15
C VAL A 151 -7.02 -12.83 13.64
N PHE A 152 -6.84 -11.80 14.44
CA PHE A 152 -7.10 -10.42 14.05
C PHE A 152 -5.85 -9.86 13.37
N VAL A 153 -6.04 -9.21 12.23
CA VAL A 153 -4.97 -8.53 11.49
C VAL A 153 -5.44 -7.12 11.17
N GLY A 154 -4.88 -6.14 11.87
CA GLY A 154 -5.34 -4.77 11.77
C GLY A 154 -4.82 -3.85 12.88
N PHE A 155 -5.55 -2.76 13.10
CA PHE A 155 -5.29 -1.79 14.14
C PHE A 155 -6.23 -2.01 15.34
N CYS A 156 -5.65 -2.18 16.52
CA CYS A 156 -6.34 -2.20 17.80
C CYS A 156 -5.95 -0.94 18.59
N ARG A 157 -6.91 -0.26 19.21
CA ARG A 157 -6.60 0.93 20.03
C ARG A 157 -5.63 0.67 21.19
N LYS A 158 -5.61 -0.56 21.73
CA LYS A 158 -4.72 -0.95 22.84
C LYS A 158 -3.37 -1.48 22.34
N CYS A 159 -3.39 -2.35 21.33
CA CYS A 159 -2.21 -3.09 20.88
C CYS A 159 -1.48 -2.44 19.70
N GLY A 160 -2.07 -1.42 19.06
CA GLY A 160 -1.56 -0.83 17.82
C GLY A 160 -1.78 -1.74 16.61
N LEU A 161 -0.85 -1.70 15.66
CA LEU A 161 -0.85 -2.56 14.48
C LEU A 161 -0.38 -3.98 14.85
N VAL A 162 -1.27 -4.96 14.71
CA VAL A 162 -1.01 -6.32 15.17
C VAL A 162 -1.61 -7.38 14.26
N ALA A 163 -0.95 -8.53 14.20
CA ALA A 163 -1.46 -9.78 13.65
C ALA A 163 -1.40 -10.84 14.75
N ALA A 164 -2.49 -11.01 15.52
CA ALA A 164 -2.54 -11.91 16.67
C ALA A 164 -4.00 -12.30 17.01
N PRO A 165 -4.22 -13.42 17.73
CA PRO A 165 -5.50 -13.66 18.38
C PRO A 165 -5.83 -12.50 19.33
N CYS A 166 -7.01 -11.89 19.19
CA CYS A 166 -7.47 -10.83 20.10
C CYS A 166 -8.69 -11.31 20.88
N ARG A 167 -8.58 -11.34 22.22
CA ARG A 167 -9.68 -11.74 23.12
C ARG A 167 -10.65 -10.60 23.42
N ASP A 168 -10.28 -9.37 23.09
CA ASP A 168 -11.05 -8.16 23.38
C ASP A 168 -12.04 -7.80 22.27
N ILE A 169 -12.06 -8.55 21.15
CA ILE A 169 -13.01 -8.32 20.06
C ILE A 169 -14.41 -8.74 20.51
N LYS A 170 -15.36 -7.82 20.35
CA LYS A 170 -16.78 -8.07 20.63
C LYS A 170 -17.51 -8.20 19.30
N LEU A 171 -17.77 -9.44 18.88
CA LEU A 171 -18.57 -9.78 17.70
C LEU A 171 -20.06 -9.83 18.02
#